data_AF-A0A9V1FUF2-F1
#
_entry.id   AF-A0A9V1FUF2-F1
#
_cell.length_a   1.000
_cell.length_b   1.000
_cell.length_c   1.000
_cell.angle_alpha   90.00
_cell.angle_beta   90.00
_cell.angle_gamma   90.00
#
_symmetry.space_group_name_H-M   'P 1'
#
loop_
_entity.id
_entity.type
_entity.pdbx_description
1 polymer ?
#
loop_
_entity_poly.entity_id
_entity_poly.type
_entity_poly.pdbx_seq_one_letter_code
_entity_poly.pdbx_strand_id
1 'polypeptide(L)'
;MAGADSVVEALGKDNLDAKISSLNSEILKLEEQIAYIKDKSLPAVVKENAQLLNMPVVKGDFDLQIAKQDYYTARQELVLNQLIKQKASFELLQLSYEIELRKHWDIHRQLENLVQELSQSNAMLRQRLEMLTDPSVCQQINPRNTIDTKDYSTHRLYQLLEGENKKKELFITHGNLEEVAEKLKQDVSLVQDQLAVSTREHSFFLSKLNNDVDELCDTLYQGGNQLLLSDQELTEQFHQVESQLNKLNHLLTDVLADVKTKRKILASNKLHRMERELYVYFLKDEDYLKDIVENLENQSKIKVVGLED
;
A
#
# COMPACT_ATOMS: atom_id res chain seq x y z
N MET A 1 -46.46 9.87 -111.82
CA MET A 1 -45.15 10.03 -111.18
C MET A 1 -45.31 10.96 -109.98
N ALA A 2 -45.73 10.41 -108.85
CA ALA A 2 -45.71 11.04 -107.52
C ALA A 2 -46.07 9.92 -106.56
N GLY A 3 -45.09 9.33 -105.86
CA GLY A 3 -45.39 8.19 -104.97
C GLY A 3 -44.23 7.36 -104.45
N ALA A 4 -42.98 7.68 -104.78
CA ALA A 4 -41.82 6.92 -104.27
C ALA A 4 -40.95 7.72 -103.27
N ASP A 5 -40.93 9.06 -103.34
CA ASP A 5 -40.12 9.89 -102.44
C ASP A 5 -40.73 10.11 -101.04
N SER A 6 -42.03 9.83 -100.83
CA SER A 6 -42.67 10.04 -99.51
C SER A 6 -42.54 8.85 -98.54
N VAL A 7 -42.05 7.69 -99.00
CA VAL A 7 -42.02 6.47 -98.18
C VAL A 7 -40.65 6.27 -97.51
N VAL A 8 -39.57 6.71 -98.14
CA VAL A 8 -38.21 6.61 -97.57
C VAL A 8 -37.97 7.67 -96.48
N GLU A 9 -38.58 8.86 -96.62
CA GLU A 9 -38.52 9.93 -95.62
C GLU A 9 -39.39 9.64 -94.38
N ALA A 10 -40.47 8.85 -94.55
CA ALA A 10 -41.35 8.41 -93.47
C ALA A 10 -40.71 7.30 -92.59
N LEU A 11 -40.07 6.30 -93.21
CA LEU A 11 -39.44 5.19 -92.49
C LEU A 11 -38.21 5.61 -91.64
N GLY A 12 -37.50 6.67 -92.05
CA GLY A 12 -36.43 7.27 -91.25
C GLY A 12 -36.93 8.10 -90.06
N LYS A 13 -38.10 8.73 -90.20
CA LYS A 13 -38.77 9.52 -89.15
C LYS A 13 -39.32 8.61 -88.04
N ASP A 14 -39.98 7.51 -88.41
CA ASP A 14 -40.57 6.58 -87.45
C ASP A 14 -39.52 5.90 -86.55
N ASN A 15 -38.33 5.60 -87.09
CA ASN A 15 -37.21 5.04 -86.31
C ASN A 15 -36.57 6.09 -85.37
N LEU A 16 -36.50 7.35 -85.81
CA LEU A 16 -36.05 8.46 -84.97
C LEU A 16 -37.04 8.77 -83.85
N ASP A 17 -38.35 8.78 -84.12
CA ASP A 17 -39.40 9.04 -83.15
C ASP A 17 -39.52 7.91 -82.10
N ALA A 18 -39.33 6.65 -82.51
CA ALA A 18 -39.23 5.53 -81.59
C ALA A 18 -38.01 5.65 -80.66
N LYS A 19 -36.87 6.11 -81.19
CA LYS A 19 -35.64 6.33 -80.41
C LYS A 19 -35.76 7.52 -79.46
N ILE A 20 -36.42 8.60 -79.89
CA ILE A 20 -36.75 9.76 -79.05
C ILE A 20 -37.71 9.35 -77.93
N SER A 21 -38.72 8.53 -78.22
CA SER A 21 -39.66 8.01 -77.22
C SER A 21 -38.97 7.11 -76.20
N SER A 22 -38.05 6.25 -76.65
CA SER A 22 -37.21 5.43 -75.77
C SER A 22 -36.34 6.29 -74.86
N LEU A 23 -35.66 7.31 -75.41
CA LEU A 23 -34.82 8.21 -74.63
C LEU A 23 -35.64 9.03 -73.63
N ASN A 24 -36.82 9.53 -74.01
CA ASN A 24 -37.72 10.23 -73.09
C ASN A 24 -38.20 9.33 -71.96
N SER A 25 -38.45 8.04 -72.24
CA SER A 25 -38.81 7.08 -71.19
C SER A 25 -37.65 6.78 -70.24
N GLU A 26 -36.40 6.78 -70.73
CA GLU A 26 -35.20 6.66 -69.90
C GLU A 26 -34.96 7.93 -69.07
N ILE A 27 -35.17 9.11 -69.65
CA ILE A 27 -35.09 10.39 -68.94
C ILE A 27 -36.10 10.41 -67.79
N LEU A 28 -37.36 10.02 -68.03
CA LEU A 28 -38.37 9.94 -66.97
C LEU A 28 -37.99 8.95 -65.86
N LYS A 29 -37.44 7.77 -66.20
CA LYS A 29 -36.94 6.81 -65.21
C LYS A 29 -35.76 7.37 -64.41
N LEU A 30 -34.86 8.08 -65.06
CA LEU A 30 -33.72 8.73 -64.41
C LEU A 30 -34.19 9.87 -63.50
N GLU A 31 -35.17 10.67 -63.93
CA GLU A 31 -35.78 11.72 -63.12
C GLU A 31 -36.49 11.14 -61.89
N GLU A 32 -37.21 10.03 -62.05
CA GLU A 32 -37.86 9.34 -60.93
C GLU A 32 -36.83 8.74 -59.96
N GLN A 33 -35.73 8.18 -60.47
CA GLN A 33 -34.60 7.73 -59.63
C GLN A 33 -33.92 8.88 -58.91
N ILE A 34 -33.71 10.01 -59.59
CA ILE A 34 -33.13 11.24 -58.99
C ILE A 34 -34.06 11.76 -57.90
N ALA A 35 -35.37 11.81 -58.12
CA ALA A 35 -36.35 12.22 -57.11
C ALA A 35 -36.35 11.25 -55.92
N TYR A 36 -36.31 9.94 -56.16
CA TYR A 36 -36.22 8.93 -55.10
C TYR A 36 -34.95 9.07 -54.26
N ILE A 37 -33.78 9.27 -54.91
CA ILE A 37 -32.51 9.47 -54.22
C ILE A 37 -32.55 10.76 -53.40
N LYS A 38 -33.04 11.87 -53.98
CA LYS A 38 -33.09 13.18 -53.35
C LYS A 38 -34.02 13.20 -52.13
N ASP A 39 -35.21 12.63 -52.26
CA ASP A 39 -36.27 12.81 -51.27
C ASP A 39 -36.31 11.70 -50.21
N LYS A 40 -35.80 10.49 -50.53
CA LYS A 40 -35.86 9.34 -49.61
C LYS A 40 -34.48 8.84 -49.18
N SER A 41 -33.62 8.50 -50.13
CA SER A 41 -32.34 7.84 -49.82
C SER A 41 -31.35 8.78 -49.13
N LEU A 42 -31.12 9.97 -49.70
CA LEU A 42 -30.14 10.92 -49.19
C LEU A 42 -30.48 11.43 -47.78
N PRO A 43 -31.73 11.85 -47.48
CA PRO A 43 -32.08 12.30 -46.13
C PRO A 43 -32.01 11.19 -45.08
N ALA A 44 -32.34 9.95 -45.44
CA ALA A 44 -32.24 8.80 -44.55
C ALA A 44 -30.78 8.52 -44.16
N VAL A 45 -29.87 8.47 -45.14
CA VAL A 45 -28.43 8.25 -44.92
C VAL A 45 -27.81 9.41 -44.14
N VAL A 46 -28.20 10.66 -44.43
CA VAL A 46 -27.73 11.84 -43.68
C VAL A 46 -28.20 11.78 -42.22
N LYS A 47 -29.45 11.36 -41.97
CA LYS A 47 -29.98 11.23 -40.61
C LYS A 47 -29.27 10.12 -39.82
N GLU A 48 -29.02 8.98 -40.44
CA GLU A 48 -28.28 7.87 -39.83
C GLU A 48 -26.84 8.29 -39.50
N ASN A 49 -26.14 8.93 -40.45
CA ASN A 49 -24.79 9.45 -40.21
C ASN A 49 -24.75 10.54 -39.12
N ALA A 50 -25.75 11.42 -39.07
CA ALA A 50 -25.85 12.42 -38.02
C ALA A 50 -26.05 11.76 -36.64
N GLN A 51 -26.85 10.69 -36.55
CA GLN A 51 -27.01 9.92 -35.31
C GLN A 51 -25.70 9.25 -34.89
N LEU A 52 -24.97 8.65 -35.83
CA LEU A 52 -23.66 8.04 -35.58
C LEU A 52 -22.60 9.04 -35.13
N LEU A 53 -22.66 10.29 -35.58
CA LEU A 53 -21.76 11.38 -35.15
C LEU A 53 -22.16 11.96 -33.79
N ASN A 54 -23.45 12.11 -33.50
CA ASN A 54 -23.92 12.72 -32.27
C ASN A 54 -23.72 11.81 -31.04
N MET A 55 -23.85 10.49 -31.21
CA MET A 55 -23.74 9.55 -30.08
C MET A 55 -22.35 9.53 -29.41
N PRO A 56 -21.22 9.49 -30.14
CA PRO A 56 -19.88 9.58 -29.55
C PRO A 56 -19.60 10.92 -28.85
N VAL A 57 -20.12 12.03 -29.38
CA VAL A 57 -19.94 13.36 -28.78
C VAL A 57 -20.64 13.42 -27.43
N VAL A 58 -21.91 13.04 -27.40
CA VAL A 58 -22.71 13.00 -26.17
C VAL A 58 -22.09 12.01 -25.16
N LYS A 59 -21.61 10.86 -25.63
CA LYS A 59 -20.90 9.90 -24.77
C LYS A 59 -19.63 10.50 -24.18
N GLY A 60 -18.82 11.18 -24.99
CA GLY A 60 -17.59 11.84 -24.52
C GLY A 60 -17.86 12.91 -23.46
N ASP A 61 -18.95 13.67 -23.60
CA ASP A 61 -19.36 14.67 -22.60
C ASP A 61 -19.78 14.01 -21.28
N PHE A 62 -20.52 12.89 -21.34
CA PHE A 62 -20.87 12.13 -20.14
C PHE A 62 -19.64 11.48 -19.49
N ASP A 63 -18.74 10.89 -20.28
CA ASP A 63 -17.50 10.30 -19.78
C ASP A 63 -16.65 11.38 -19.08
N LEU A 64 -16.59 12.60 -19.63
CA LEU A 64 -15.92 13.74 -18.98
C LEU A 64 -16.60 14.16 -17.68
N GLN A 65 -17.94 14.17 -17.62
CA GLN A 65 -18.67 14.49 -16.39
C GLN A 65 -18.45 13.43 -15.31
N ILE A 66 -18.48 12.14 -15.68
CA ILE A 66 -18.20 11.03 -14.78
C ILE A 66 -16.79 11.16 -14.22
N ALA A 67 -15.79 11.36 -15.08
CA ALA A 67 -14.40 11.53 -14.62
C ALA A 67 -14.22 12.71 -13.64
N LYS A 68 -14.95 13.81 -13.85
CA LYS A 68 -14.95 14.94 -12.89
C LYS A 68 -15.59 14.56 -11.56
N GLN A 69 -16.69 13.81 -11.57
CA GLN A 69 -17.36 13.35 -10.34
C GLN A 69 -16.49 12.35 -9.58
N ASP A 70 -15.84 11.43 -10.28
CA ASP A 70 -14.92 10.46 -9.68
C ASP A 70 -13.75 11.17 -9.00
N TYR A 71 -13.19 12.20 -9.64
CA TYR A 71 -12.15 13.03 -9.05
C TYR A 71 -12.62 13.73 -7.77
N TYR A 72 -13.81 14.34 -7.77
CA TYR A 72 -14.34 15.00 -6.57
C TYR A 72 -14.65 14.00 -5.45
N THR A 73 -15.20 12.84 -5.80
CA THR A 73 -15.50 11.76 -4.85
C THR A 73 -14.22 11.27 -4.19
N ALA A 74 -13.17 10.99 -4.98
CA ALA A 74 -11.87 10.58 -4.45
C ALA A 74 -11.25 11.62 -3.50
N ARG A 75 -11.38 12.92 -3.82
CA ARG A 75 -10.92 14.00 -2.91
C ARG A 75 -11.74 14.08 -1.64
N GLN A 76 -13.05 13.93 -1.73
CA GLN A 76 -13.93 13.92 -0.56
C GLN A 76 -13.64 12.74 0.36
N GLU A 77 -13.41 11.56 -0.21
CA GLU A 77 -13.07 10.36 0.53
C GLU A 77 -11.72 10.51 1.26
N LEU A 78 -10.72 11.13 0.62
CA LEU A 78 -9.44 11.46 1.27
C LEU A 78 -9.66 12.35 2.50
N VAL A 79 -10.43 13.43 2.36
CA VAL A 79 -10.71 14.37 3.45
C VAL A 79 -11.51 13.70 4.57
N LEU A 80 -12.53 12.91 4.22
CA LEU A 80 -13.33 12.16 5.17
C LEU A 80 -12.47 11.18 5.97
N ASN A 81 -11.57 10.44 5.31
CA ASN A 81 -10.65 9.52 5.98
C ASN A 81 -9.72 10.25 6.95
N GLN A 82 -9.23 11.45 6.59
CA GLN A 82 -8.43 12.28 7.49
C GLN A 82 -9.25 12.78 8.69
N LEU A 83 -10.49 13.22 8.47
CA LEU A 83 -11.37 13.68 9.54
C LEU A 83 -11.74 12.56 10.51
N ILE A 84 -11.99 11.34 10.01
CA ILE A 84 -12.24 10.17 10.86
C ILE A 84 -11.03 9.87 11.74
N LYS A 85 -9.81 9.89 11.16
CA LYS A 85 -8.57 9.69 11.93
C LYS A 85 -8.37 10.77 12.99
N GLN A 86 -8.63 12.03 12.64
CA GLN A 86 -8.55 13.14 13.60
C GLN A 86 -9.57 12.99 14.72
N LYS A 87 -10.82 12.65 14.40
CA LYS A 87 -11.88 12.42 15.39
C LYS A 87 -11.53 11.28 16.34
N ALA A 88 -11.09 10.13 15.81
CA ALA A 88 -10.68 9.00 16.64
C ALA A 88 -9.51 9.34 17.57
N SER A 89 -8.54 10.13 17.07
CA SER A 89 -7.41 10.61 17.88
C SER A 89 -7.86 11.54 19.00
N PHE A 90 -8.80 12.44 18.70
CA PHE A 90 -9.38 13.35 19.69
C PHE A 90 -10.17 12.61 20.76
N GLU A 91 -11.00 11.64 20.37
CA GLU A 91 -11.77 10.80 21.31
C GLU A 91 -10.84 9.99 22.22
N LEU A 92 -9.75 9.45 21.69
CA LEU A 92 -8.74 8.75 22.49
C LEU A 92 -8.06 9.69 23.50
N LEU A 93 -7.69 10.91 23.07
CA LEU A 93 -7.10 11.91 23.94
C LEU A 93 -8.06 12.32 25.06
N GLN A 94 -9.34 12.53 24.73
CA GLN A 94 -10.37 12.85 25.70
C GLN A 94 -10.54 11.73 26.72
N LEU A 95 -10.64 10.47 26.27
CA LEU A 95 -10.75 9.32 27.17
C LEU A 95 -9.53 9.21 28.10
N SER A 96 -8.33 9.44 27.56
CA SER A 96 -7.08 9.44 28.35
C SER A 96 -7.10 10.53 29.43
N TYR A 97 -7.57 11.73 29.08
CA TYR A 97 -7.75 12.83 30.03
C TYR A 97 -8.75 12.50 31.13
N GLU A 98 -9.90 11.90 30.80
CA GLU A 98 -10.91 11.50 31.78
C GLU A 98 -10.41 10.41 32.74
N ILE A 99 -9.65 9.43 32.22
CA ILE A 99 -9.02 8.39 33.03
C ILE A 99 -7.99 9.00 33.98
N GLU A 100 -7.15 9.91 33.47
CA GLU A 100 -6.11 10.55 34.29
C GLU A 100 -6.73 11.40 35.40
N LEU A 101 -7.79 12.15 35.08
CA LEU A 101 -8.54 12.91 36.08
C LEU A 101 -9.08 11.98 37.18
N ARG A 102 -9.68 10.84 36.80
CA ARG A 102 -10.19 9.87 37.78
C ARG A 102 -9.09 9.32 38.68
N LYS A 103 -7.93 8.95 38.10
CA LYS A 103 -6.76 8.51 38.89
C LYS A 103 -6.30 9.58 39.88
N HIS A 104 -6.24 10.84 39.45
CA HIS A 104 -5.87 11.94 40.35
C HIS A 104 -6.84 12.09 41.52
N TRP A 105 -8.15 11.96 41.28
CA TRP A 105 -9.15 11.95 42.35
C TRP A 105 -8.95 10.78 43.33
N ASP A 106 -8.67 9.59 42.81
CA ASP A 106 -8.42 8.41 43.65
C ASP A 106 -7.15 8.58 44.50
N ILE A 107 -6.07 9.08 43.90
CA ILE A 107 -4.81 9.39 44.60
C ILE A 107 -5.05 10.46 45.66
N HIS A 108 -5.78 11.52 45.34
CA HIS A 108 -6.11 12.59 46.28
C HIS A 108 -6.85 12.03 47.50
N ARG A 109 -7.87 11.20 47.28
CA ARG A 109 -8.62 10.54 48.36
C ARG A 109 -7.74 9.63 49.22
N GLN A 110 -6.86 8.84 48.58
CA GLN A 110 -5.93 7.98 49.32
C GLN A 110 -4.96 8.79 50.18
N LEU A 111 -4.45 9.90 49.64
CA LEU A 111 -3.55 10.79 50.37
C LEU A 111 -4.27 11.44 51.56
N GLU A 112 -5.51 11.88 51.38
CA GLU A 112 -6.32 12.46 52.45
C GLU A 112 -6.57 11.45 53.58
N ASN A 113 -6.90 10.20 53.24
CA ASN A 113 -7.03 9.13 54.22
C ASN A 113 -5.73 8.90 54.99
N LEU A 114 -4.59 8.84 54.29
CA LEU A 114 -3.28 8.63 54.93
C LEU A 114 -2.91 9.79 55.87
N VAL A 115 -3.21 11.03 55.48
CA VAL A 115 -3.03 12.21 56.34
C VAL A 115 -3.88 12.08 57.61
N GLN A 116 -5.14 11.64 57.49
CA GLN A 116 -6.01 11.41 58.64
C GLN A 116 -5.47 10.29 59.55
N GLU A 117 -5.10 9.14 59.01
CA GLU A 117 -4.53 8.02 59.78
C GLU A 117 -3.24 8.42 60.51
N LEU A 118 -2.35 9.14 59.81
CA LEU A 118 -1.11 9.63 60.41
C LEU A 118 -1.39 10.64 61.52
N SER A 119 -2.36 11.54 61.34
CA SER A 119 -2.76 12.50 62.37
C SER A 119 -3.29 11.81 63.64
N GLN A 120 -4.09 10.75 63.48
CA GLN A 120 -4.61 9.96 64.59
C GLN A 120 -3.49 9.18 65.30
N SER A 121 -2.61 8.55 64.53
CA SER A 121 -1.43 7.84 65.06
C SER A 121 -0.52 8.80 65.85
N ASN A 122 -0.26 9.99 65.32
CA ASN A 122 0.55 11.00 65.98
C ASN A 122 -0.11 11.51 67.27
N ALA A 123 -1.43 11.71 67.28
CA ALA A 123 -2.17 12.07 68.50
C ALA A 123 -2.05 10.97 69.58
N MET A 124 -2.23 9.69 69.21
CA MET A 124 -2.05 8.56 70.13
C MET A 124 -0.61 8.45 70.65
N LEU A 125 0.38 8.67 69.78
CA LEU A 125 1.79 8.66 70.16
C LEU A 125 2.11 9.77 71.17
N ARG A 126 1.63 11.00 70.91
CA ARG A 126 1.78 12.12 71.84
C ARG A 126 1.18 11.80 73.21
N GLN A 127 -0.02 11.23 73.24
CA GLN A 127 -0.67 10.81 74.49
C GLN A 127 0.15 9.75 75.24
N ARG A 128 0.72 8.76 74.54
CA ARG A 128 1.60 7.75 75.16
C ARG A 128 2.88 8.37 75.70
N LEU A 129 3.47 9.31 74.98
CA LEU A 129 4.70 9.98 75.37
C LEU A 129 4.48 10.85 76.62
N GLU A 130 3.33 11.54 76.71
CA GLU A 130 2.90 12.25 77.92
C GLU A 130 2.76 11.30 79.11
N MET A 131 2.14 10.11 78.95
CA MET A 131 2.05 9.11 80.03
C MET A 131 3.41 8.56 80.48
N LEU A 132 4.37 8.40 79.55
CA LEU A 132 5.71 7.91 79.86
C LEU A 132 6.62 8.98 80.48
N THR A 133 6.28 10.25 80.31
CA THR A 133 7.00 11.38 80.94
C THR A 133 6.63 11.51 82.42
N ASP A 134 5.63 10.76 82.90
CA ASP A 134 5.21 10.75 84.29
C ASP A 134 6.27 10.05 85.19
N PRO A 135 6.93 10.76 86.14
CA PRO A 135 8.09 10.28 86.90
C PRO A 135 7.83 9.05 87.79
N SER A 136 6.57 8.65 87.94
CA SER A 136 6.15 7.51 88.75
C SER A 136 6.39 6.14 88.08
N VAL A 137 6.53 6.10 86.75
CA VAL A 137 6.66 4.84 85.98
C VAL A 137 8.10 4.29 85.99
N CYS A 138 9.11 5.15 86.13
CA CYS A 138 10.52 4.75 86.09
C CYS A 138 11.09 4.16 87.41
N GLN A 139 10.32 4.11 88.50
CA GLN A 139 10.85 3.78 89.83
C GLN A 139 10.91 2.28 90.19
N GLN A 140 10.51 1.35 89.30
CA GLN A 140 10.37 -0.08 89.65
C GLN A 140 11.11 -1.07 88.74
N ILE A 141 12.30 -0.76 88.27
CA ILE A 141 13.10 -1.76 87.52
C ILE A 141 14.24 -2.26 88.41
N ASN A 142 13.92 -3.27 89.23
CA ASN A 142 14.95 -4.15 89.82
C ASN A 142 15.38 -5.16 88.74
N PRO A 143 16.68 -5.45 88.57
CA PRO A 143 17.14 -6.43 87.58
C PRO A 143 16.79 -7.85 88.07
N ARG A 144 15.70 -8.42 87.52
CA ARG A 144 15.38 -9.85 87.64
C ARG A 144 15.62 -10.49 86.28
N ASN A 145 16.46 -11.53 86.23
CA ASN A 145 16.86 -12.20 84.98
C ASN A 145 15.75 -13.09 84.36
N THR A 146 14.72 -13.43 85.12
CA THR A 146 13.57 -14.19 84.65
C THR A 146 12.42 -13.26 84.30
N ILE A 147 11.83 -13.46 83.12
CA ILE A 147 10.69 -12.67 82.67
C ILE A 147 9.49 -13.03 83.55
N ASP A 148 8.92 -12.03 84.25
CA ASP A 148 7.73 -12.23 85.08
C ASP A 148 6.53 -12.59 84.19
N THR A 149 5.72 -13.55 84.63
CA THR A 149 4.46 -13.97 84.00
C THR A 149 3.47 -12.83 83.74
N LYS A 150 3.62 -11.69 84.41
CA LYS A 150 2.85 -10.46 84.18
C LYS A 150 3.37 -9.61 83.03
N ASP A 151 4.60 -9.83 82.57
CA ASP A 151 5.17 -9.15 81.41
C ASP A 151 4.71 -9.83 80.12
N TYR A 152 3.46 -9.55 79.76
CA TYR A 152 2.83 -10.07 78.55
C TYR A 152 3.58 -9.68 77.28
N SER A 153 4.34 -8.58 77.30
CA SER A 153 5.01 -8.02 76.13
C SER A 153 6.21 -8.85 75.70
N THR A 154 7.10 -9.19 76.64
CA THR A 154 8.26 -10.05 76.42
C THR A 154 7.85 -11.51 76.17
N HIS A 155 6.80 -12.00 76.83
CA HIS A 155 6.22 -13.32 76.53
C HIS A 155 5.68 -13.39 75.10
N ARG A 156 4.97 -12.35 74.64
CA ARG A 156 4.45 -12.30 73.27
C ARG A 156 5.58 -12.19 72.24
N LEU A 157 6.61 -11.41 72.53
CA LEU A 157 7.79 -11.28 71.68
C LEU A 157 8.52 -12.62 71.52
N TYR A 158 8.74 -13.34 72.62
CA TYR A 158 9.33 -14.68 72.60
C TYR A 158 8.49 -15.66 71.77
N GLN A 159 7.17 -15.65 71.94
CA GLN A 159 6.25 -16.48 71.16
C GLN A 159 6.29 -16.18 69.65
N LEU A 160 6.41 -14.91 69.27
CA LEU A 160 6.52 -14.50 67.86
C LEU A 160 7.86 -14.93 67.25
N LEU A 161 8.94 -14.93 68.04
CA LEU A 161 10.27 -15.29 67.60
C LEU A 161 10.50 -16.81 67.51
N GLU A 162 9.97 -17.60 68.45
CA GLU A 162 10.15 -19.05 68.46
C GLU A 162 9.11 -19.81 67.59
N GLY A 163 7.94 -19.21 67.36
CA GLY A 163 6.84 -19.81 66.61
C GLY A 163 6.09 -20.90 67.40
N GLU A 164 4.95 -21.40 66.87
CA GLU A 164 4.03 -22.28 67.60
C GLU A 164 4.56 -23.71 67.87
N ASN A 165 5.77 -24.05 67.43
CA ASN A 165 6.18 -25.44 67.20
C ASN A 165 7.25 -26.02 68.14
N LYS A 166 7.49 -25.43 69.32
CA LYS A 166 8.38 -26.05 70.33
C LYS A 166 7.81 -26.10 71.75
N LYS A 167 8.29 -27.08 72.52
CA LYS A 167 7.86 -27.39 73.89
C LYS A 167 8.03 -26.15 74.77
N LYS A 168 6.93 -25.62 75.30
CA LYS A 168 6.91 -24.46 76.21
C LYS A 168 7.82 -24.74 77.41
N GLU A 169 8.95 -24.05 77.49
CA GLU A 169 9.79 -24.04 78.68
C GLU A 169 9.01 -23.39 79.84
N LEU A 170 9.16 -23.94 81.06
CA LEU A 170 8.40 -23.51 82.24
C LEU A 170 8.79 -22.10 82.74
N PHE A 171 9.97 -21.61 82.37
CA PHE A 171 10.46 -20.26 82.69
C PHE A 171 11.18 -19.66 81.49
N ILE A 172 10.76 -18.48 81.05
CA ILE A 172 11.43 -17.75 79.97
C ILE A 172 12.44 -16.79 80.60
N THR A 173 13.71 -16.99 80.28
CA THR A 173 14.82 -16.14 80.75
C THR A 173 15.18 -15.13 79.66
N HIS A 174 15.66 -13.95 80.02
CA HIS A 174 16.12 -12.96 79.03
C HIS A 174 17.24 -13.52 78.13
N GLY A 175 18.06 -14.46 78.60
CA GLY A 175 19.07 -15.15 77.80
C GLY A 175 18.48 -16.05 76.70
N ASN A 176 17.40 -16.78 76.97
CA ASN A 176 16.75 -17.63 75.95
C ASN A 176 16.13 -16.77 74.84
N LEU A 177 15.58 -15.61 75.20
CA LEU A 177 15.08 -14.63 74.24
C LEU A 177 16.21 -14.06 73.37
N GLU A 178 17.38 -13.78 73.96
CA GLU A 178 18.57 -13.35 73.25
C GLU A 178 19.09 -14.43 72.29
N GLU A 179 19.12 -15.70 72.70
CA GLU A 179 19.51 -16.83 71.84
C GLU A 179 18.58 -17.00 70.64
N VAL A 180 17.25 -16.92 70.83
CA VAL A 180 16.29 -17.01 69.72
C VAL A 180 16.40 -15.80 68.79
N ALA A 181 16.63 -14.60 69.34
CA ALA A 181 16.85 -13.40 68.54
C ALA A 181 18.15 -13.48 67.73
N GLU A 182 19.24 -13.97 68.32
CA GLU A 182 20.52 -14.14 67.62
C GLU A 182 20.43 -15.23 66.56
N LYS A 183 19.67 -16.31 66.82
CA LYS A 183 19.37 -17.32 65.81
C LYS A 183 18.58 -16.73 64.63
N LEU A 184 17.52 -15.96 64.89
CA LEU A 184 16.75 -15.32 63.83
C LEU A 184 17.62 -14.38 62.99
N LYS A 185 18.50 -13.62 63.64
CA LYS A 185 19.46 -12.74 62.96
C LYS A 185 20.41 -13.53 62.05
N GLN A 186 20.90 -14.68 62.51
CA GLN A 186 21.70 -15.59 61.69
C GLN A 186 20.88 -16.13 60.50
N ASP A 187 19.66 -16.59 60.73
CA ASP A 187 18.78 -17.11 59.68
C ASP A 187 18.44 -16.02 58.63
N VAL A 188 18.16 -14.79 59.06
CA VAL A 188 17.94 -13.63 58.18
C VAL A 188 19.19 -13.32 57.36
N SER A 189 20.37 -13.32 57.99
CA SER A 189 21.63 -13.08 57.26
C SER A 189 21.88 -14.16 56.20
N LEU A 190 21.60 -15.43 56.50
CA LEU A 190 21.75 -16.54 55.58
C LEU A 190 20.76 -16.44 54.39
N VAL A 191 19.50 -16.12 54.65
CA VAL A 191 18.50 -15.92 53.60
C VAL A 191 18.84 -14.70 52.74
N GLN A 192 19.37 -13.63 53.35
CA GLN A 192 19.80 -12.43 52.64
C GLN A 192 21.00 -12.72 51.72
N ASP A 193 21.97 -13.52 52.17
CA ASP A 193 23.09 -13.97 51.35
C ASP A 193 22.61 -14.86 50.18
N GLN A 194 21.70 -15.82 50.45
CA GLN A 194 21.11 -16.65 49.40
C GLN A 194 20.33 -15.82 48.37
N LEU A 195 19.56 -14.82 48.83
CA LEU A 195 18.83 -13.92 47.95
C LEU A 195 19.78 -13.06 47.13
N ALA A 196 20.89 -12.59 47.69
CA ALA A 196 21.91 -11.84 46.96
C ALA A 196 22.55 -12.70 45.85
N VAL A 197 22.86 -13.97 46.14
CA VAL A 197 23.37 -14.93 45.14
C VAL A 197 22.34 -15.16 44.03
N SER A 198 21.10 -15.46 44.37
CA SER A 198 20.02 -15.67 43.40
C SER A 198 19.75 -14.41 42.56
N THR A 199 19.75 -13.24 43.17
CA THR A 199 19.59 -11.96 42.46
C THR A 199 20.72 -11.75 41.45
N ARG A 200 21.96 -12.09 41.83
CA ARG A 200 23.12 -12.02 40.94
C ARG A 200 22.99 -12.99 39.77
N GLU A 201 22.59 -14.23 40.02
CA GLU A 201 22.33 -15.24 38.98
C GLU A 201 21.22 -14.81 38.03
N HIS A 202 20.11 -14.29 38.56
CA HIS A 202 19.01 -13.74 37.75
C HIS A 202 19.46 -12.55 36.92
N SER A 203 20.24 -11.62 37.48
CA SER A 203 20.78 -10.48 36.72
C SER A 203 21.70 -10.93 35.59
N PHE A 204 22.55 -11.94 35.85
CA PHE A 204 23.41 -12.53 34.84
C PHE A 204 22.59 -13.21 33.73
N PHE A 205 21.58 -14.01 34.10
CA PHE A 205 20.69 -14.67 33.15
C PHE A 205 19.93 -13.67 32.28
N LEU A 206 19.38 -12.61 32.89
CA LEU A 206 18.70 -11.54 32.16
C LEU A 206 19.66 -10.79 31.22
N SER A 207 20.88 -10.49 31.67
CA SER A 207 21.89 -9.85 30.81
C SER A 207 22.26 -10.73 29.61
N LYS A 208 22.38 -12.05 29.82
CA LYS A 208 22.63 -13.01 28.75
C LYS A 208 21.46 -13.05 27.77
N LEU A 209 20.23 -13.15 28.27
CA LEU A 209 19.03 -13.15 27.42
C LEU A 209 18.91 -11.86 26.61
N ASN A 210 19.21 -10.71 27.22
CA ASN A 210 19.19 -9.43 26.50
C ASN A 210 20.24 -9.41 25.38
N ASN A 211 21.46 -9.86 25.65
CA ASN A 211 22.50 -9.98 24.63
C ASN A 211 22.09 -10.94 23.51
N ASP A 212 21.45 -12.08 23.82
CA ASP A 212 20.97 -13.04 22.81
C ASP A 212 19.87 -12.41 21.92
N VAL A 213 19.00 -11.58 22.51
CA VAL A 213 17.98 -10.81 21.75
C VAL A 213 18.63 -9.73 20.90
N ASP A 214 19.60 -9.01 21.44
CA ASP A 214 20.36 -7.99 20.70
C ASP A 214 21.10 -8.62 19.50
N GLU A 215 21.73 -9.79 19.68
CA GLU A 215 22.38 -10.54 18.60
C GLU A 215 21.35 -10.97 17.53
N LEU A 216 20.19 -11.49 17.94
CA LEU A 216 19.12 -11.84 17.00
C LEU A 216 18.65 -10.60 16.22
N CYS A 217 18.45 -9.48 16.90
CA CYS A 217 18.10 -8.21 16.26
C CYS A 217 19.18 -7.78 15.27
N ASP A 218 20.46 -7.84 15.63
CA ASP A 218 21.56 -7.50 14.73
C ASP A 218 21.61 -8.42 13.51
N THR A 219 21.30 -9.72 13.65
CA THR A 219 21.23 -10.63 12.49
C THR A 219 20.06 -10.32 11.56
N LEU A 220 18.90 -9.95 12.11
CA LEU A 220 17.69 -9.67 11.33
C LEU A 220 17.69 -8.29 10.67
N TYR A 221 18.37 -7.32 11.30
CA TYR A 221 18.31 -5.91 10.92
C TYR A 221 19.66 -5.36 10.43
N GLN A 222 20.79 -6.04 10.63
CA GLN A 222 22.15 -5.57 10.25
C GLN A 222 22.40 -4.08 10.55
N GLY A 223 21.87 -3.58 11.68
CA GLY A 223 22.02 -2.18 12.10
C GLY A 223 21.12 -1.15 11.38
N GLY A 224 20.27 -1.58 10.43
CA GLY A 224 19.24 -0.75 9.80
C GLY A 224 17.85 -1.22 10.22
N ASN A 225 16.95 -0.31 10.59
CA ASN A 225 15.55 -0.62 10.98
C ASN A 225 14.67 -1.18 9.82
N GLN A 226 15.24 -1.95 8.90
CA GLN A 226 14.58 -2.61 7.77
C GLN A 226 14.88 -4.11 7.83
N LEU A 227 13.83 -4.92 7.95
CA LEU A 227 13.92 -6.37 7.79
C LEU A 227 14.48 -6.68 6.40
N LEU A 228 15.56 -7.48 6.33
CA LEU A 228 16.05 -8.10 5.11
C LEU A 228 15.06 -9.19 4.67
N LEU A 229 13.95 -8.78 4.05
CA LEU A 229 12.96 -9.68 3.43
C LEU A 229 13.38 -10.18 2.03
N SER A 230 14.52 -9.70 1.53
CA SER A 230 15.02 -10.03 0.19
C SER A 230 16.47 -10.45 0.32
N ASP A 231 16.78 -11.68 -0.10
CA ASP A 231 18.14 -12.15 -0.18
C ASP A 231 18.94 -11.23 -1.12
N GLN A 232 20.13 -10.80 -0.68
CA GLN A 232 20.97 -9.89 -1.44
C GLN A 232 21.33 -10.49 -2.80
N GLU A 233 21.50 -11.81 -2.85
CA GLU A 233 21.72 -12.56 -4.08
C GLU A 233 20.52 -12.44 -5.05
N LEU A 234 19.29 -12.54 -4.54
CA LEU A 234 18.07 -12.36 -5.36
C LEU A 234 17.97 -10.95 -5.94
N THR A 235 18.36 -9.97 -5.14
CA THR A 235 18.30 -8.56 -5.51
C THR A 235 19.29 -8.24 -6.64
N GLU A 236 20.49 -8.80 -6.59
CA GLU A 236 21.47 -8.69 -7.67
C GLU A 236 20.98 -9.37 -8.97
N GLN A 237 20.36 -10.55 -8.86
CA GLN A 237 19.76 -11.22 -10.02
C GLN A 237 18.66 -10.39 -10.67
N PHE A 238 17.80 -9.72 -9.89
CA PHE A 238 16.77 -8.83 -10.42
C PHE A 238 17.37 -7.62 -11.16
N HIS A 239 18.40 -6.99 -10.61
CA HIS A 239 19.09 -5.89 -11.29
C HIS A 239 19.75 -6.34 -12.60
N GLN A 240 20.30 -7.56 -12.65
CA GLN A 240 20.87 -8.12 -13.87
C GLN A 240 19.82 -8.35 -14.96
N VAL A 241 18.66 -8.91 -14.59
CA VAL A 241 17.53 -9.09 -15.52
C VAL A 241 17.00 -7.75 -16.03
N GLU A 242 16.86 -6.76 -15.14
CA GLU A 242 16.42 -5.42 -15.51
C GLU A 242 17.39 -4.73 -16.49
N SER A 243 18.70 -4.87 -16.25
CA SER A 243 19.75 -4.40 -17.18
C SER A 243 19.64 -5.05 -18.56
N GLN A 244 19.40 -6.37 -18.61
CA GLN A 244 19.20 -7.09 -19.88
C GLN A 244 17.94 -6.64 -20.62
N LEU A 245 16.83 -6.44 -19.89
CA LEU A 245 15.56 -5.96 -20.46
C LEU A 245 15.72 -4.56 -21.05
N ASN A 246 16.44 -3.67 -20.36
CA ASN A 246 16.70 -2.32 -20.83
C ASN A 246 17.57 -2.30 -22.09
N LYS A 247 18.58 -3.17 -22.18
CA LYS A 247 19.39 -3.34 -23.40
C LYS A 247 18.53 -3.82 -24.58
N LEU A 248 17.63 -4.79 -24.34
CA LEU A 248 16.72 -5.28 -25.37
C LEU A 248 15.77 -4.17 -25.86
N ASN A 249 15.22 -3.38 -24.94
CA ASN A 249 14.36 -2.25 -25.28
C ASN A 249 15.08 -1.20 -26.13
N HIS A 250 16.35 -0.90 -25.82
CA HIS A 250 17.16 -0.01 -26.66
C HIS A 250 17.37 -0.57 -28.07
N LEU A 251 17.79 -1.83 -28.19
CA LEU A 251 17.96 -2.47 -29.50
C LEU A 251 16.66 -2.47 -30.34
N LEU A 252 15.52 -2.74 -29.70
CA LEU A 252 14.22 -2.75 -30.38
C LEU A 252 13.82 -1.35 -30.85
N THR A 253 14.13 -0.33 -30.05
CA THR A 253 13.91 1.08 -30.42
C THR A 253 14.79 1.50 -31.61
N ASP A 254 16.05 1.08 -31.64
CA ASP A 254 16.98 1.37 -32.73
C ASP A 254 16.53 0.70 -34.05
N VAL A 255 16.15 -0.57 -33.99
CA VAL A 255 15.61 -1.29 -35.16
C VAL A 255 14.34 -0.62 -35.66
N LEU A 256 13.46 -0.19 -34.76
CA LEU A 256 12.22 0.51 -35.13
C LEU A 256 12.50 1.88 -35.77
N ALA A 257 13.53 2.59 -35.30
CA ALA A 257 13.98 3.84 -35.92
C ALA A 257 14.54 3.59 -37.33
N ASP A 258 15.38 2.58 -37.51
CA ASP A 258 15.95 2.21 -38.82
C ASP A 258 14.88 1.75 -39.81
N VAL A 259 13.89 0.98 -39.36
CA VAL A 259 12.74 0.60 -40.22
C VAL A 259 11.93 1.84 -40.63
N LYS A 260 11.74 2.81 -39.72
CA LYS A 260 11.06 4.07 -40.04
C LYS A 260 11.84 4.91 -41.05
N THR A 261 13.16 5.00 -40.94
CA THR A 261 14.00 5.74 -41.90
C THR A 261 13.97 5.06 -43.27
N LYS A 262 14.17 3.74 -43.34
CA LYS A 262 14.06 2.95 -44.58
C LYS A 262 12.69 3.09 -45.24
N ARG A 263 11.61 3.09 -44.44
CA ARG A 263 10.25 3.34 -44.95
C ARG A 263 10.11 4.73 -45.56
N LYS A 264 10.66 5.77 -44.92
CA LYS A 264 10.64 7.13 -45.47
C LYS A 264 11.42 7.20 -46.80
N ILE A 265 12.59 6.58 -46.88
CA ILE A 265 13.42 6.52 -48.10
C ILE A 265 12.64 5.86 -49.26
N LEU A 266 11.96 4.73 -48.99
CA LEU A 266 11.11 4.03 -49.97
C LEU A 266 9.88 4.86 -50.39
N ALA A 267 9.39 5.73 -49.52
CA ALA A 267 8.29 6.64 -49.85
C ALA A 267 8.75 7.78 -50.78
N SER A 268 9.93 8.35 -50.54
CA SER A 268 10.47 9.49 -51.29
C SER A 268 11.16 9.12 -52.61
N ASN A 269 11.84 7.97 -52.68
CA ASN A 269 12.64 7.59 -53.84
C ASN A 269 11.96 6.46 -54.65
N LYS A 270 11.57 6.75 -55.89
CA LYS A 270 10.96 5.78 -56.82
C LYS A 270 11.92 4.64 -57.20
N LEU A 271 13.22 4.91 -57.29
CA LEU A 271 14.23 3.92 -57.68
C LEU A 271 14.36 2.82 -56.62
N HIS A 272 14.47 3.19 -55.34
CA HIS A 272 14.53 2.22 -54.24
C HIS A 272 13.23 1.42 -54.06
N ARG A 273 12.09 1.98 -54.48
CA ARG A 273 10.82 1.22 -54.49
C ARG A 273 10.84 0.13 -55.56
N MET A 274 11.29 0.48 -56.76
CA MET A 274 11.46 -0.48 -57.86
C MET A 274 12.47 -1.57 -57.49
N GLU A 275 13.61 -1.19 -56.90
CA GLU A 275 14.62 -2.12 -56.42
C GLU A 275 14.06 -3.09 -55.36
N ARG A 276 13.27 -2.58 -54.40
CA ARG A 276 12.57 -3.42 -53.42
C ARG A 276 11.58 -4.39 -54.07
N GLU A 277 10.80 -3.93 -55.04
CA GLU A 277 9.83 -4.77 -55.74
C GLU A 277 10.53 -5.90 -56.51
N LEU A 278 11.63 -5.60 -57.21
CA LEU A 278 12.48 -6.61 -57.86
C LEU A 278 13.04 -7.61 -56.84
N TYR A 279 13.49 -7.15 -55.67
CA TYR A 279 13.99 -8.02 -54.59
C TYR A 279 12.88 -8.92 -54.01
N VAL A 280 11.64 -8.44 -53.97
CA VAL A 280 10.48 -9.22 -53.53
C VAL A 280 10.11 -10.26 -54.59
N TYR A 281 10.12 -9.89 -55.88
CA TYR A 281 9.86 -10.82 -56.98
C TYR A 281 10.94 -11.90 -57.08
N PHE A 282 12.21 -11.57 -56.84
CA PHE A 282 13.29 -12.55 -56.76
C PHE A 282 13.00 -13.70 -55.77
N LEU A 283 12.30 -13.43 -54.67
CA LEU A 283 11.95 -14.44 -53.67
C LEU A 283 10.58 -15.09 -53.89
N LYS A 284 9.72 -14.52 -54.74
CA LYS A 284 8.33 -14.95 -54.90
C LYS A 284 8.01 -15.56 -56.27
N ASP A 285 8.60 -15.04 -57.34
CA ASP A 285 8.26 -15.38 -58.72
C ASP A 285 9.41 -15.00 -59.67
N GLU A 286 10.23 -16.00 -60.02
CA GLU A 286 11.42 -15.84 -60.86
C GLU A 286 11.05 -15.58 -62.34
N ASP A 287 9.99 -16.20 -62.83
CA ASP A 287 9.54 -16.06 -64.21
C ASP A 287 8.98 -14.66 -64.47
N TYR A 288 8.19 -14.12 -63.54
CA TYR A 288 7.69 -12.74 -63.62
C TYR A 288 8.82 -11.70 -63.53
N LEU A 289 9.85 -11.96 -62.71
CA LEU A 289 11.03 -11.09 -62.63
C LEU A 289 11.78 -11.06 -63.96
N LYS A 290 11.94 -12.22 -64.62
CA LYS A 290 12.62 -12.33 -65.91
C LYS A 290 11.93 -11.51 -67.00
N ASP A 291 10.60 -11.58 -67.07
CA ASP A 291 9.79 -10.78 -68.01
C ASP A 291 9.93 -9.27 -67.76
N ILE A 292 9.95 -8.83 -66.49
CA ILE A 292 10.14 -7.40 -66.15
C ILE A 292 11.54 -6.92 -66.56
N VAL A 293 12.58 -7.70 -66.26
CA VAL A 293 13.97 -7.34 -66.58
C VAL A 293 14.18 -7.31 -68.09
N GLU A 294 13.67 -8.29 -68.83
CA GLU A 294 13.75 -8.35 -70.29
C GLU A 294 13.03 -7.15 -70.95
N ASN A 295 11.86 -6.76 -70.44
CA ASN A 295 11.15 -5.55 -70.89
C ASN A 295 11.93 -4.26 -70.60
N LEU A 296 12.58 -4.14 -69.44
CA LEU A 296 13.42 -2.98 -69.09
C LEU A 296 14.68 -2.91 -69.96
N GLU A 297 15.34 -4.04 -70.23
CA GLU A 297 16.47 -4.11 -71.15
C GLU A 297 16.07 -3.66 -72.56
N ASN A 298 14.93 -4.15 -73.06
CA ASN A 298 14.42 -3.79 -74.37
C ASN A 298 14.08 -2.28 -74.45
N GLN A 299 13.47 -1.70 -73.41
CA GLN A 299 13.24 -0.24 -73.33
C GLN A 299 14.54 0.58 -73.29
N SER A 300 15.60 0.08 -72.66
CA SER A 300 16.91 0.76 -72.64
C SER A 300 17.56 0.75 -74.02
N LYS A 301 17.50 -0.39 -74.74
CA LYS A 301 18.01 -0.53 -76.11
C LYS A 301 17.28 0.40 -77.09
N ILE A 302 15.96 0.56 -76.95
CA ILE A 302 15.15 1.47 -77.77
C ILE A 302 15.48 2.96 -77.51
N LYS A 303 15.76 3.34 -76.25
CA LYS A 303 16.16 4.72 -75.90
C LYS A 303 17.57 5.08 -76.36
N VAL A 304 18.48 4.11 -76.47
CA VAL A 304 19.84 4.31 -76.99
C VAL A 304 19.82 4.55 -78.50
N VAL A 305 18.95 3.85 -79.24
CA VAL A 305 18.76 4.06 -80.69
C VAL A 305 18.11 5.41 -81.03
N GLY A 306 17.27 5.97 -80.14
CA GLY A 306 16.65 7.29 -80.32
C GLY A 306 17.54 8.50 -79.95
N LEU A 307 18.79 8.27 -79.52
CA LEU A 307 19.77 9.32 -79.21
C LEU A 307 20.95 9.37 -80.21
N GLU A 308 20.95 8.48 -81.22
CA GLU A 308 21.97 8.40 -82.28
C GLU A 308 21.51 8.99 -83.63
N ASP A 309 20.36 9.68 -83.69
CA ASP A 309 19.92 10.49 -84.85
C ASP A 309 20.02 12.01 -84.58
#